data_AF-A0A1P8XKV2-F1
#
_entry.id   AF-A0A1P8XKV2-F1
#
_cell.length_a   1.000
_cell.length_b   1.000
_cell.length_c   1.000
_cell.angle_alpha   90.00
_cell.angle_beta   90.00
_cell.angle_gamma   90.00
#
_symmetry.space_group_name_H-M   'P 1'
#
loop_
_entity.id
_entity.type
_entity.pdbx_description
1 polymer ?
#
loop_
_entity_poly.entity_id
_entity_poly.type
_entity_poly.pdbx_seq_one_letter_code
_entity_poly.pdbx_strand_id
1 'polypeptide(L)'
;MSEGFHHTRQSPTKRRGDEAVADFTLLVRVPGQPAATKSFTDAEQDQAQQYAEATGGTVVPLPLPPPAGYTTDPHGNLVPLPAQ
;
A
#
# COMPACT_ATOMS: atom_id res chain seq x y z
N MET A 1 39.75 -39.70 -24.34
CA MET A 1 38.94 -38.48 -24.56
C MET A 1 37.69 -38.86 -25.34
N SER A 2 36.51 -38.82 -24.71
CA SER A 2 35.19 -38.74 -25.35
C SER A 2 34.15 -38.66 -24.23
N GLU A 3 33.97 -37.46 -23.69
CA GLU A 3 32.91 -37.15 -22.72
C GLU A 3 31.63 -36.93 -23.53
N GLY A 4 30.67 -37.83 -23.38
CA GLY A 4 29.36 -37.69 -24.02
C GLY A 4 28.57 -36.61 -23.31
N PHE A 5 28.37 -35.47 -23.96
CA PHE A 5 27.49 -34.41 -23.45
C PHE A 5 26.07 -34.97 -23.30
N HIS A 6 25.63 -35.17 -22.06
CA HIS A 6 24.24 -35.50 -21.74
C HIS A 6 23.36 -34.28 -22.06
N HIS A 7 22.78 -34.25 -23.26
CA HIS A 7 21.86 -33.21 -23.66
C HIS A 7 20.51 -33.43 -22.96
N THR A 8 20.29 -32.73 -21.85
CA THR A 8 18.99 -32.72 -21.17
C THR A 8 18.02 -31.86 -21.98
N ARG A 9 17.16 -32.50 -22.76
CA ARG A 9 16.05 -31.82 -23.46
C ARG A 9 15.00 -31.46 -22.41
N GLN A 10 14.99 -30.22 -21.93
CA GLN A 10 13.84 -29.69 -21.20
C GLN A 10 12.68 -29.54 -22.18
N SER A 11 11.76 -30.51 -22.20
CA SER A 11 10.46 -30.31 -22.81
C SER A 11 9.73 -29.20 -22.07
N PRO A 12 8.98 -28.33 -22.75
CA PRO A 12 8.13 -27.35 -22.07
C PRO A 12 7.24 -28.11 -21.10
N THR A 13 7.40 -27.82 -19.80
CA THR A 13 6.46 -28.28 -18.78
C THR A 13 5.06 -27.98 -19.30
N LYS A 14 4.14 -28.96 -19.22
CA LYS A 14 2.71 -28.79 -19.50
C LYS A 14 2.35 -27.37 -19.08
N ARG A 15 1.93 -26.51 -20.04
CA ARG A 15 1.43 -25.17 -19.70
C ARG A 15 0.48 -25.41 -18.55
N ARG A 16 0.80 -24.88 -17.37
CA ARG A 16 -0.14 -24.90 -16.24
C ARG A 16 -1.45 -24.44 -16.85
N GLY A 17 -2.55 -25.14 -16.55
CA GLY A 17 -3.86 -24.72 -17.03
C GLY A 17 -4.07 -23.24 -16.74
N ASP A 18 -5.08 -22.65 -17.35
CA ASP A 18 -5.49 -21.27 -17.07
C ASP A 18 -6.00 -21.18 -15.61
N GLU A 19 -5.07 -21.28 -14.66
CA GLU A 19 -5.28 -21.23 -13.22
C GLU A 19 -5.46 -19.76 -12.90
N ALA A 20 -6.71 -19.32 -12.98
CA ALA A 20 -7.13 -18.02 -12.51
C ALA A 20 -6.90 -17.95 -11.00
N VAL A 21 -5.97 -17.11 -10.58
CA VAL A 21 -5.82 -16.72 -9.18
C VAL A 21 -7.04 -15.87 -8.84
N ALA A 22 -7.91 -16.38 -7.96
CA ALA A 22 -9.16 -15.71 -7.62
C ALA A 22 -8.93 -14.34 -6.98
N ASP A 23 -7.93 -14.24 -6.09
CA ASP A 23 -7.62 -13.02 -5.36
C ASP A 23 -6.11 -12.90 -5.08
N PHE A 24 -5.60 -11.67 -5.15
CA PHE A 24 -4.26 -11.32 -4.71
C PHE A 24 -4.32 -10.53 -3.40
N THR A 25 -3.72 -11.07 -2.35
CA THR A 25 -3.56 -10.36 -1.08
C THR A 25 -2.16 -9.76 -0.99
N LEU A 26 -2.06 -8.45 -0.83
CA LEU A 26 -0.80 -7.75 -0.57
C LEU A 26 -0.67 -7.43 0.92
N LEU A 27 0.41 -7.91 1.55
CA LEU A 27 0.74 -7.56 2.94
C LEU A 27 1.73 -6.39 2.96
N VAL A 28 1.28 -5.23 3.43
CA VAL A 28 2.14 -4.04 3.61
C VAL A 28 2.62 -3.96 5.05
N ARG A 29 3.94 -3.91 5.24
CA ARG A 29 4.56 -3.61 6.55
C ARG A 29 4.97 -2.15 6.57
N VAL A 30 4.29 -1.35 7.39
CA VAL A 30 4.66 0.04 7.61
C VAL A 30 5.71 0.08 8.73
N PRO A 31 6.93 0.59 8.49
CA PRO A 31 7.92 0.75 9.54
C PRO A 31 7.45 1.77 10.59
N GLY A 32 7.88 1.61 11.84
CA GLY A 32 7.50 2.48 12.96
C GLY A 32 6.34 1.92 13.79
N GLN A 33 5.49 2.80 14.33
CA GLN A 33 4.37 2.46 15.21
C GLN A 33 3.05 2.94 14.59
N PRO A 34 2.49 2.24 13.60
CA PRO A 34 1.26 2.68 12.92
C PRO A 34 0.06 2.80 13.87
N ALA A 35 0.04 2.02 14.96
CA ALA A 35 -0.99 2.11 16.01
C ALA A 35 -0.91 3.39 16.85
N ALA A 36 0.16 4.19 16.73
CA ALA A 36 0.28 5.48 17.39
C ALA A 36 -0.45 6.62 16.65
N THR A 37 -0.97 6.37 15.44
CA THR A 37 -1.85 7.32 14.76
C THR A 37 -3.29 7.14 15.24
N LYS A 38 -3.91 8.22 15.72
CA LYS A 38 -5.29 8.23 16.21
C LYS A 38 -6.08 9.36 15.57
N SER A 39 -7.28 9.05 15.07
CA SER A 39 -8.22 10.02 14.52
C SER A 39 -9.20 10.49 15.59
N PHE A 40 -9.56 11.76 15.53
CA PHE A 40 -10.54 12.40 16.39
C PHE A 40 -11.56 13.12 15.51
N THR A 41 -12.78 13.27 16.01
CA THR A 41 -13.80 14.11 15.38
C THR A 41 -13.55 15.59 15.69
N ASP A 42 -14.22 16.49 14.97
CA ASP A 42 -14.09 17.95 15.19
C ASP A 42 -14.47 18.36 16.62
N ALA A 43 -15.43 17.67 17.24
CA ALA A 43 -15.83 17.93 18.62
C ALA A 43 -14.78 17.50 19.66
N GLU A 44 -13.80 16.68 19.26
CA GLU A 44 -12.77 16.10 20.12
C GLU A 44 -11.41 16.79 19.95
N GLN A 45 -11.39 18.03 19.45
CA GLN A 45 -10.17 18.79 19.17
C GLN A 45 -9.24 18.95 20.40
N ASP A 46 -9.81 19.13 21.59
CA ASP A 46 -9.03 19.19 22.84
C ASP A 46 -8.35 17.86 23.17
N GLN A 47 -9.02 16.74 22.89
CA GLN A 47 -8.47 15.40 23.11
C GLN A 47 -7.35 15.09 22.13
N ALA A 48 -7.50 15.53 20.87
CA ALA A 48 -6.45 15.43 19.86
C ALA A 48 -5.19 16.19 20.30
N GLN A 49 -5.36 17.40 20.84
CA GLN A 49 -4.26 18.23 21.33
C GLN A 49 -3.56 17.56 22.53
N GLN A 50 -4.31 17.09 23.52
CA GLN A 50 -3.75 16.37 24.68
C GLN A 50 -2.98 15.12 24.26
N TYR A 51 -3.51 14.36 23.29
CA TYR A 51 -2.83 13.17 22.77
C TYR A 51 -1.51 13.52 22.07
N ALA A 52 -1.51 14.56 21.24
CA ALA A 52 -0.31 15.04 20.57
C ALA A 52 0.77 15.47 21.58
N GLU A 53 0.40 16.23 22.62
CA GLU A 53 1.32 16.64 23.68
C GLU A 53 1.88 15.44 24.46
N ALA A 54 1.03 14.48 24.84
CA ALA A 54 1.44 13.30 25.59
C ALA A 54 2.37 12.36 24.80
N THR A 55 2.25 12.33 23.47
CA THR A 55 3.02 11.45 22.59
C THR A 55 4.18 12.14 21.87
N GLY A 56 4.31 13.46 22.02
CA GLY A 56 5.24 14.27 21.24
C GLY A 56 4.87 14.38 19.74
N GLY A 57 3.59 14.20 19.41
CA GLY A 57 3.04 14.24 18.06
C GLY A 57 2.53 15.63 17.66
N THR A 58 1.86 15.69 16.50
CA THR A 58 1.22 16.90 15.97
C THR A 58 -0.20 16.60 15.51
N VAL A 59 -1.09 17.58 15.63
CA VAL A 59 -2.45 17.49 15.09
C VAL A 59 -2.41 17.88 13.61
N VAL A 60 -2.96 17.00 12.76
CA VAL A 60 -3.08 17.24 11.31
C VAL A 60 -4.57 17.20 10.94
N PRO A 61 -5.11 18.24 10.29
CA PRO A 61 -6.51 18.27 9.89
C PRO A 61 -6.79 17.24 8.78
N LEU A 62 -7.99 16.66 8.81
CA LEU A 62 -8.48 15.74 7.79
C LEU A 62 -9.61 16.40 6.98
N PRO A 63 -9.75 16.09 5.68
CA PRO A 63 -8.96 15.13 4.91
C PRO A 63 -7.54 15.64 4.58
N LEU A 64 -6.59 14.71 4.45
CA LEU A 64 -5.23 15.04 4.02
C LEU A 64 -5.24 15.49 2.55
N PRO A 65 -4.33 16.40 2.14
CA PRO A 65 -4.18 16.74 0.73
C PRO A 65 -3.73 15.50 -0.07
N PRO A 66 -4.16 15.39 -1.34
CA PRO A 66 -3.74 14.27 -2.18
C PRO A 66 -2.22 14.30 -2.41
N PRO A 67 -1.57 13.12 -2.53
CA PRO A 67 -0.15 13.04 -2.84
C PRO A 67 0.15 13.58 -4.25
N ALA A 68 1.41 13.95 -4.49
CA ALA A 68 1.84 14.47 -5.78
C ALA A 68 1.48 13.51 -6.93
N GLY A 69 0.93 14.06 -8.02
CA GLY A 69 0.47 13.28 -9.17
C GLY A 69 -0.95 12.72 -9.03
N TYR A 70 -1.65 12.98 -7.91
CA TYR A 70 -3.03 12.55 -7.68
C TYR A 70 -3.94 13.73 -7.30
N THR A 71 -5.23 13.56 -7.53
CA THR A 71 -6.33 14.39 -7.00
C THR A 71 -7.36 13.48 -6.34
N THR A 72 -8.33 14.04 -5.62
CA THR A 72 -9.47 13.31 -5.06
C THR A 72 -10.72 13.47 -5.93
N ASP A 73 -11.44 12.37 -6.15
CA ASP A 73 -12.78 12.39 -6.75
C ASP A 73 -13.85 12.85 -5.72
N PRO A 74 -15.13 13.04 -6.12
CA PRO A 74 -16.21 13.40 -5.19
C PRO A 74 -16.48 12.39 -4.07
N HIS A 75 -15.98 11.16 -4.20
CA HIS A 75 -16.10 10.10 -3.19
C HIS A 75 -14.87 10.03 -2.28
N GLY A 76 -13.85 10.88 -2.50
CA GLY A 76 -12.62 10.91 -1.73
C GLY A 76 -11.57 9.88 -2.18
N ASN A 77 -11.75 9.21 -3.32
CA ASN A 77 -10.74 8.28 -3.85
C ASN A 77 -9.63 9.05 -4.56
N LEU A 78 -8.39 8.56 -4.43
CA LEU A 78 -7.26 9.09 -5.18
C LEU A 78 -7.35 8.67 -6.66
N VAL A 79 -7.39 9.66 -7.54
CA VAL A 79 -7.32 9.48 -8.99
C VAL A 79 -6.05 10.14 -9.53
N PRO A 80 -5.30 9.49 -10.44
CA PRO A 80 -4.12 10.10 -11.05
C PRO A 80 -4.50 11.40 -11.78
N LEU A 81 -3.64 12.41 -11.68
CA LEU A 81 -3.74 13.57 -12.55
C LEU A 81 -3.55 13.12 -14.01
N PRO A 82 -4.28 13.71 -14.97
CA PRO A 82 -4.11 13.38 -16.38
C PRO A 82 -2.66 13.63 -16.79
N ALA A 83 -2.12 12.75 -17.63
CA ALA A 83 -0.82 12.98 -18.26
C ALA A 83 -0.91 14.27 -19.09
N GLN A 84 -0.01 15.20 -18.80
CA GLN A 84 0.15 16.46 -19.53
C GLN A 84 0.67 16.18 -20.95
#